data_AF-A0A8H7P098-F1
#
_entry.id   AF-A0A8H7P098-F1
#
_cell.length_a   1.000
_cell.length_b   1.000
_cell.length_c   1.000
_cell.angle_alpha   90.00
_cell.angle_beta   90.00
_cell.angle_gamma   90.00
#
_symmetry.space_group_name_H-M   'P 1'
#
loop_
_entity.id
_entity.type
_entity.pdbx_description
1 polymer ?
#
loop_
_entity_poly.entity_id
_entity_poly.type
_entity_poly.pdbx_seq_one_letter_code
_entity_poly.pdbx_strand_id
1 'polypeptide(L)'
;MATFSCLHTLEKPMANRSGQISSRLWRTMASRSALLPRSHTSYRAPDDADSLMSNFTSIDGFFNWWSWPADVDANLTTATDLAYQAVVKSDRTGPYIMAVSPWQFKNLNTTDNDWVEYSDTLWHYRWLQAIQDVQPDIVEIVTWNDYAESHYIGDINSKVNLGTYAPNYVNGFTHDAWRNVAQFFISWYKNGSEPTDDQVVFWYRVWPKDTVCCCSLEPRNYEFPEDAIFAIALLSEPATIQMNIGSSASSWDAPAGHSIGSVPFPTEDAQIPRCGRGLCEH
;
A
#
# COMPACT_ATOMS: atom_id res chain seq x y z
N MET A 1 19.10 -22.16 11.37
CA MET A 1 19.86 -20.95 10.98
C MET A 1 19.70 -20.79 9.47
N ALA A 2 18.62 -20.15 9.04
CA ALA A 2 18.40 -19.85 7.63
C ALA A 2 18.94 -18.43 7.39
N THR A 3 20.13 -18.34 6.79
CA THR A 3 20.73 -17.06 6.41
C THR A 3 20.29 -16.75 4.99
N PHE A 4 19.33 -15.84 4.82
CA PHE A 4 18.95 -15.32 3.51
C PHE A 4 19.86 -14.12 3.19
N SER A 5 20.94 -14.37 2.44
CA SER A 5 21.83 -13.32 1.94
C SER A 5 21.38 -12.93 0.53
N CYS A 6 20.73 -11.78 0.39
CA CYS A 6 20.37 -11.24 -0.93
C CYS A 6 21.57 -10.46 -1.49
N LEU A 7 22.47 -11.16 -2.18
CA LEU A 7 23.60 -10.55 -2.90
C LEU A 7 23.22 -10.49 -4.38
N HIS A 8 22.76 -9.36 -4.90
CA HIS A 8 22.62 -9.16 -6.36
C HIS A 8 23.07 -7.76 -6.79
N THR A 9 23.95 -7.75 -7.79
CA THR A 9 24.47 -6.61 -8.54
C THR A 9 23.37 -5.95 -9.38
N LEU A 10 23.33 -4.62 -9.34
CA LEU A 10 22.34 -3.74 -9.94
C LEU A 10 22.37 -3.78 -11.49
N GLU A 11 21.45 -4.50 -12.12
CA GLU A 11 21.08 -4.33 -13.54
C GLU A 11 19.55 -4.47 -13.74
N LYS A 12 18.83 -3.32 -13.74
CA LYS A 12 17.50 -3.01 -14.35
C LYS A 12 16.21 -3.73 -13.85
N PRO A 13 15.04 -3.05 -13.95
CA PRO A 13 14.29 -2.23 -12.97
C PRO A 13 13.24 -3.02 -12.15
N MET A 14 12.42 -2.36 -11.30
CA MET A 14 11.59 -2.97 -10.22
C MET A 14 11.05 -4.36 -10.50
N ALA A 15 11.71 -5.30 -9.84
CA ALA A 15 11.36 -6.69 -9.82
C ALA A 15 11.32 -7.10 -8.35
N ASN A 16 10.13 -7.40 -7.82
CA ASN A 16 10.05 -8.24 -6.64
C ASN A 16 10.18 -9.69 -7.11
N ARG A 17 11.14 -10.44 -6.57
CA ARG A 17 11.28 -11.88 -6.84
C ARG A 17 10.70 -12.64 -5.64
N SER A 18 9.60 -13.35 -5.85
CA SER A 18 9.14 -14.41 -4.96
C SER A 18 9.24 -15.77 -5.67
N GLY A 19 9.68 -16.81 -4.95
CA GLY A 19 9.58 -18.20 -5.41
C GLY A 19 8.13 -18.68 -5.25
N GLN A 20 7.49 -19.12 -6.34
CA GLN A 20 6.08 -19.54 -6.37
C GLN A 20 5.85 -20.97 -5.87
N ILE A 21 4.72 -21.20 -5.18
CA ILE A 21 3.89 -22.42 -5.35
C ILE A 21 2.39 -22.05 -5.38
N SER A 22 1.76 -22.44 -6.51
CA SER A 22 0.33 -22.73 -6.76
C SER A 22 -0.73 -21.61 -6.74
N SER A 23 -1.37 -21.47 -7.90
CA SER A 23 -2.56 -20.66 -8.16
C SER A 23 -3.86 -21.48 -8.05
N ARG A 24 -4.85 -20.94 -7.33
CA ARG A 24 -6.30 -21.01 -7.64
C ARG A 24 -7.10 -20.44 -6.48
N LEU A 25 -8.09 -19.62 -6.83
CA LEU A 25 -9.40 -19.40 -6.19
C LEU A 25 -9.67 -17.93 -5.97
N TRP A 26 -10.31 -17.24 -6.92
CA TRP A 26 -11.22 -16.12 -6.61
C TRP A 26 -12.27 -16.03 -7.71
N ARG A 27 -13.52 -16.43 -7.41
CA ARG A 27 -14.70 -16.11 -8.21
C ARG A 27 -15.80 -15.57 -7.29
N THR A 28 -16.18 -14.35 -7.64
CA THR A 28 -17.53 -13.77 -7.57
C THR A 28 -18.16 -13.53 -6.19
N MET A 29 -18.32 -12.26 -5.84
CA MET A 29 -19.55 -11.78 -5.21
C MET A 29 -19.93 -10.43 -5.83
N ALA A 30 -21.05 -10.43 -6.56
CA ALA A 30 -21.76 -9.22 -6.98
C ALA A 30 -23.25 -9.54 -6.89
N SER A 31 -23.90 -9.15 -5.79
CA SER A 31 -25.35 -9.00 -5.76
C SER A 31 -25.81 -7.99 -4.70
N ARG A 32 -26.35 -6.87 -5.20
CA ARG A 32 -27.41 -6.04 -4.60
C ARG A 32 -27.23 -5.63 -3.13
N SER A 33 -26.33 -4.67 -2.91
CA SER A 33 -26.45 -3.66 -1.85
C SER A 33 -25.99 -2.36 -2.47
N ALA A 34 -26.74 -1.27 -2.30
CA ALA A 34 -26.36 0.04 -2.83
C ALA A 34 -25.20 0.60 -1.98
N LEU A 35 -24.01 0.06 -2.19
CA LEU A 35 -22.76 0.62 -1.71
C LEU A 35 -22.41 1.77 -2.65
N LEU A 36 -22.36 2.98 -2.12
CA LEU A 36 -22.12 4.18 -2.92
C LEU A 36 -20.68 4.19 -3.44
N PRO A 37 -20.45 4.35 -4.77
CA PRO A 37 -19.12 4.49 -5.32
C PRO A 37 -18.59 5.93 -5.11
N ARG A 38 -17.33 6.04 -4.67
CA ARG A 38 -16.35 7.14 -4.87
C ARG A 38 -16.75 8.61 -4.53
N SER A 39 -18.01 8.95 -4.24
CA SER A 39 -18.51 10.34 -4.29
C SER A 39 -18.55 11.10 -2.96
N HIS A 40 -18.08 10.53 -1.86
CA HIS A 40 -18.11 11.16 -0.54
C HIS A 40 -16.72 11.41 0.02
N THR A 41 -15.84 11.95 -0.81
CA THR A 41 -14.51 12.39 -0.40
C THR A 41 -14.55 13.51 0.64
N SER A 42 -15.71 14.10 0.92
CA SER A 42 -15.93 15.10 1.97
C SER A 42 -16.09 14.52 3.38
N TYR A 43 -16.42 13.23 3.53
CA TYR A 43 -16.63 12.57 4.81
C TYR A 43 -15.34 11.87 5.24
N ARG A 44 -14.41 12.64 5.82
CA ARG A 44 -13.08 12.15 6.24
C ARG A 44 -12.86 12.24 7.74
N ALA A 45 -13.44 13.25 8.37
CA ALA A 45 -13.26 13.48 9.78
C ALA A 45 -14.20 12.57 10.59
N PRO A 46 -13.75 12.07 11.77
CA PRO A 46 -14.62 11.34 12.69
C PRO A 46 -15.90 12.11 13.04
N ASP A 47 -15.79 13.43 13.22
CA ASP A 47 -16.90 14.32 13.61
C ASP A 47 -18.00 14.44 12.54
N ASP A 48 -17.70 14.08 11.29
CA ASP A 48 -18.69 14.12 10.21
C ASP A 48 -19.61 12.88 10.18
N ALA A 49 -19.33 11.84 10.99
CA ALA A 49 -20.01 10.55 10.90
C ALA A 49 -21.53 10.63 11.13
N ASP A 50 -21.99 11.41 12.11
CA ASP A 50 -23.43 11.62 12.36
C ASP A 50 -24.08 12.41 11.20
N SER A 51 -23.36 13.38 10.65
CA SER A 51 -23.84 14.19 9.53
C SER A 51 -24.01 13.34 8.26
N LEU A 52 -23.15 12.33 8.05
CA LEU A 52 -23.29 11.39 6.94
C LEU A 52 -24.64 10.66 7.02
N MET A 53 -24.97 10.08 8.17
CA MET A 53 -26.21 9.30 8.29
C MET A 53 -27.45 10.17 8.16
N SER A 54 -27.43 11.39 8.70
CA SER A 54 -28.55 12.32 8.59
C SER A 54 -28.73 12.91 7.19
N ASN A 55 -27.65 13.17 6.46
CA ASN A 55 -27.71 13.67 5.08
C ASN A 55 -28.11 12.58 4.08
N PHE A 56 -27.79 11.32 4.37
CA PHE A 56 -28.08 10.18 3.49
C PHE A 56 -28.97 9.14 4.16
N THR A 57 -30.21 9.51 4.45
CA THR A 57 -31.18 8.62 5.13
C THR A 57 -31.55 7.34 4.39
N SER A 58 -31.16 7.21 3.11
CA SER A 58 -31.44 6.04 2.28
C SER A 58 -30.29 5.03 2.21
N ILE A 59 -29.13 5.29 2.82
CA ILE A 59 -28.01 4.33 2.83
C ILE A 59 -28.16 3.37 4.00
N ASP A 60 -27.93 2.08 3.75
CA ASP A 60 -27.98 1.04 4.79
C ASP A 60 -26.61 0.76 5.41
N GLY A 61 -25.52 1.15 4.76
CA GLY A 61 -24.15 0.91 5.23
C GLY A 61 -23.19 1.96 4.69
N PHE A 62 -21.93 1.89 5.10
CA PHE A 62 -20.93 2.86 4.70
C PHE A 62 -19.60 2.20 4.37
N PHE A 63 -19.03 2.64 3.26
CA PHE A 63 -17.69 2.30 2.85
C PHE A 63 -16.78 3.51 3.03
N ASN A 64 -15.81 3.38 3.93
CA ASN A 64 -14.76 4.38 4.09
C ASN A 64 -13.67 4.14 3.04
N TRP A 65 -13.66 4.95 1.97
CA TRP A 65 -12.62 4.90 0.92
C TRP A 65 -11.23 5.28 1.44
N TRP A 66 -11.16 6.11 2.49
CA TRP A 66 -9.90 6.68 2.96
C TRP A 66 -9.00 5.62 3.57
N SER A 67 -7.97 5.27 2.80
CA SER A 67 -6.97 4.26 3.17
C SER A 67 -5.61 4.84 3.51
N TRP A 68 -5.42 6.16 3.38
CA TRP A 68 -4.14 6.84 3.51
C TRP A 68 -4.22 8.06 4.44
N PRO A 69 -3.09 8.56 4.97
CA PRO A 69 -3.06 9.66 5.95
C PRO A 69 -3.55 11.04 5.50
N ALA A 70 -3.90 11.22 4.22
CA ALA A 70 -4.50 12.43 3.66
C ALA A 70 -3.63 13.68 3.87
N ASP A 71 -2.44 13.67 3.27
CA ASP A 71 -1.46 14.77 3.32
C ASP A 71 -0.90 15.07 4.72
N VAL A 72 -0.97 14.10 5.64
CA VAL A 72 -0.35 14.17 6.96
C VAL A 72 0.89 13.29 7.01
N ASP A 73 2.00 13.83 7.48
CA ASP A 73 3.26 13.11 7.73
C ASP A 73 3.18 12.31 9.05
N ALA A 74 2.20 11.40 9.14
CA ALA A 74 1.97 10.54 10.28
C ALA A 74 1.19 9.29 9.86
N ASN A 75 1.28 8.22 10.65
CA ASN A 75 0.48 7.01 10.41
C ASN A 75 -1.02 7.31 10.46
N LEU A 76 -1.78 6.71 9.54
CA LEU A 76 -3.24 6.74 9.55
C LEU A 76 -3.75 6.06 10.83
N THR A 77 -4.71 6.70 11.50
CA THR A 77 -5.33 6.17 12.72
C THR A 77 -6.67 5.49 12.42
N THR A 78 -7.17 4.72 13.38
CA THR A 78 -8.49 4.07 13.31
C THR A 78 -9.65 4.96 13.76
N ALA A 79 -9.39 6.21 14.16
CA ALA A 79 -10.41 7.08 14.73
C ALA A 79 -11.60 7.31 13.78
N THR A 80 -11.31 7.56 12.51
CA THR A 80 -12.34 7.69 11.48
C THR A 80 -13.08 6.37 11.32
N ASP A 81 -12.38 5.24 11.21
CA ASP A 81 -13.06 3.97 10.99
C ASP A 81 -14.02 3.60 12.12
N LEU A 82 -13.56 3.77 13.37
CA LEU A 82 -14.37 3.49 14.57
C LEU A 82 -15.58 4.43 14.68
N ALA A 83 -15.43 5.72 14.38
CA ALA A 83 -16.53 6.67 14.41
C ALA A 83 -17.63 6.29 13.40
N TYR A 84 -17.27 6.07 12.13
CA TYR A 84 -18.25 5.70 11.11
C TYR A 84 -18.84 4.32 11.35
N GLN A 85 -18.03 3.34 11.81
CA GLN A 85 -18.55 2.02 12.18
C GLN A 85 -19.59 2.12 13.30
N ALA A 86 -19.33 2.94 14.33
CA ALA A 86 -20.25 3.11 15.45
C ALA A 86 -21.60 3.69 15.01
N VAL A 87 -21.59 4.74 14.17
CA VAL A 87 -22.82 5.38 13.69
C VAL A 87 -23.59 4.48 12.71
N VAL A 88 -22.90 3.75 11.83
CA VAL A 88 -23.56 2.74 10.96
C VAL A 88 -24.24 1.68 11.82
N LYS A 89 -23.55 1.14 12.83
CA LYS A 89 -24.11 0.08 13.70
C LYS A 89 -25.25 0.56 14.58
N SER A 90 -25.33 1.85 14.92
CA SER A 90 -26.38 2.40 15.79
C SER A 90 -27.64 2.80 15.02
N ASP A 91 -27.50 3.28 13.78
CA ASP A 91 -28.59 3.89 13.02
C ASP A 91 -29.02 3.07 11.79
N ARG A 92 -28.21 2.09 11.36
CA ARG A 92 -28.44 1.31 10.13
C ARG A 92 -28.31 -0.20 10.34
N THR A 93 -28.62 -0.97 9.28
CA THR A 93 -28.64 -2.45 9.29
C THR A 93 -27.64 -3.10 8.33
N GLY A 94 -27.02 -2.32 7.45
CA GLY A 94 -26.00 -2.76 6.52
C GLY A 94 -24.58 -2.65 7.10
N PRO A 95 -23.58 -3.08 6.31
CA PRO A 95 -22.22 -3.25 6.80
C PRO A 95 -21.47 -1.91 6.89
N TYR A 96 -20.53 -1.86 7.83
CA TYR A 96 -19.39 -0.96 7.72
C TYR A 96 -18.26 -1.65 6.96
N ILE A 97 -17.77 -0.98 5.91
CA ILE A 97 -16.69 -1.46 5.04
C ILE A 97 -15.47 -0.58 5.23
N MET A 98 -14.37 -1.18 5.68
CA MET A 98 -13.08 -0.52 5.86
C MET A 98 -12.20 -0.73 4.62
N ALA A 99 -11.62 0.34 4.09
CA ALA A 99 -10.63 0.22 3.04
C ALA A 99 -9.22 -0.06 3.59
N VAL A 100 -8.49 -0.92 2.88
CA VAL A 100 -7.05 -1.15 3.05
C VAL A 100 -6.36 -0.96 1.70
N SER A 101 -5.21 -0.29 1.70
CA SER A 101 -4.44 0.02 0.49
C SER A 101 -2.94 0.08 0.78
N PRO A 102 -2.05 -0.32 -0.16
CA PRO A 102 -0.62 -0.36 0.12
C PRO A 102 0.03 1.03 0.23
N TRP A 103 -0.05 1.85 -0.82
CA TRP A 103 0.47 3.23 -0.87
C TRP A 103 -0.38 4.06 -1.82
N GLN A 104 -0.17 5.37 -1.93
CA GLN A 104 -0.77 6.18 -3.00
C GLN A 104 0.25 7.18 -3.54
N PHE A 105 0.37 7.20 -4.87
CA PHE A 105 1.28 8.09 -5.58
C PHE A 105 0.70 8.46 -6.94
N LYS A 106 0.76 9.73 -7.28
CA LYS A 106 0.35 10.25 -8.57
C LYS A 106 1.20 11.44 -8.96
N ASN A 107 1.75 11.40 -10.18
CA ASN A 107 2.42 12.54 -10.78
C ASN A 107 2.04 12.64 -12.26
N LEU A 108 1.01 13.43 -12.56
CA LEU A 108 0.56 13.70 -13.93
C LEU A 108 1.17 14.98 -14.49
N ASN A 109 2.24 15.50 -13.87
CA ASN A 109 2.88 16.76 -14.20
C ASN A 109 1.90 17.95 -14.13
N THR A 110 1.14 18.01 -13.03
CA THR A 110 0.15 19.05 -12.72
C THR A 110 0.48 19.74 -11.40
N THR A 111 -0.02 20.97 -11.20
CA THR A 111 0.28 21.74 -9.98
C THR A 111 -0.56 21.33 -8.78
N ASP A 112 -1.77 20.82 -9.01
CA ASP A 112 -2.80 20.71 -7.95
C ASP A 112 -3.30 19.28 -7.72
N ASN A 113 -2.87 18.31 -8.54
CA ASN A 113 -3.45 16.96 -8.58
C ASN A 113 -2.36 15.86 -8.59
N ASP A 114 -1.19 16.19 -8.07
CA ASP A 114 -0.02 15.32 -7.97
C ASP A 114 0.43 15.24 -6.51
N TRP A 115 0.58 14.03 -5.98
CA TRP A 115 0.88 13.80 -4.57
C TRP A 115 1.53 12.46 -4.29
N VAL A 116 2.11 12.35 -3.10
CA VAL A 116 2.39 11.09 -2.42
C VAL A 116 1.82 11.12 -1.02
N GLU A 117 1.28 9.98 -0.57
CA GLU A 117 0.79 9.80 0.79
C GLU A 117 1.85 9.11 1.66
N TYR A 118 1.93 9.45 2.94
CA TYR A 118 2.83 8.78 3.89
C TYR A 118 2.44 7.30 4.07
N SER A 119 3.10 6.41 3.31
CA SER A 119 2.66 5.03 3.13
C SER A 119 3.75 3.99 3.29
N ASP A 120 4.93 4.38 3.77
CA ASP A 120 6.11 3.51 3.82
C ASP A 120 5.86 2.18 4.52
N THR A 121 5.01 2.16 5.55
CA THR A 121 4.64 0.95 6.30
C THR A 121 3.13 0.70 6.34
N LEU A 122 2.35 1.46 5.56
CA LEU A 122 0.89 1.49 5.60
C LEU A 122 0.26 0.13 5.36
N TRP A 123 0.72 -0.59 4.34
CA TRP A 123 0.15 -1.90 4.02
C TRP A 123 0.18 -2.86 5.21
N HIS A 124 1.23 -2.82 6.01
CA HIS A 124 1.37 -3.68 7.18
C HIS A 124 0.43 -3.25 8.32
N TYR A 125 0.58 -2.02 8.81
CA TYR A 125 -0.19 -1.61 10.00
C TYR A 125 -1.69 -1.46 9.71
N ARG A 126 -2.07 -1.16 8.46
CA ARG A 126 -3.49 -0.99 8.11
C ARG A 126 -4.25 -2.31 8.14
N TRP A 127 -3.61 -3.42 7.75
CA TRP A 127 -4.17 -4.76 7.95
C TRP A 127 -4.30 -5.12 9.43
N LEU A 128 -3.29 -4.79 10.24
CA LEU A 128 -3.36 -5.01 11.70
C LEU A 128 -4.51 -4.23 12.33
N GLN A 129 -4.70 -2.96 11.95
CA GLN A 129 -5.84 -2.14 12.38
C GLN A 129 -7.18 -2.80 12.03
N ALA A 130 -7.31 -3.37 10.83
CA ALA A 130 -8.54 -4.05 10.43
C ALA A 130 -8.82 -5.31 11.28
N ILE A 131 -7.79 -6.07 11.62
CA ILE A 131 -7.91 -7.35 12.34
C ILE A 131 -8.06 -7.15 13.86
N GLN A 132 -7.31 -6.21 14.43
CA GLN A 132 -7.12 -6.07 15.88
C GLN A 132 -7.96 -4.95 16.49
N ASP A 133 -8.15 -3.85 15.77
CA ASP A 133 -8.75 -2.63 16.32
C ASP A 133 -10.19 -2.42 15.84
N VAL A 134 -10.40 -2.41 14.52
CA VAL A 134 -11.66 -1.99 13.91
C VAL A 134 -12.63 -3.16 13.76
N GLN A 135 -12.13 -4.33 13.33
CA GLN A 135 -12.95 -5.51 13.06
C GLN A 135 -14.22 -5.17 12.24
N PRO A 136 -14.06 -4.61 11.04
CA PRO A 136 -15.18 -4.21 10.19
C PRO A 136 -16.05 -5.42 9.79
N ASP A 137 -17.21 -5.17 9.20
CA ASP A 137 -18.01 -6.27 8.64
C ASP A 137 -17.37 -6.79 7.35
N ILE A 138 -16.77 -5.89 6.57
CA ILE A 138 -16.10 -6.17 5.30
C ILE A 138 -14.80 -5.33 5.23
N VAL A 139 -13.74 -5.94 4.70
CA VAL A 139 -12.54 -5.23 4.26
C VAL A 139 -12.52 -5.16 2.73
N GLU A 140 -12.33 -3.96 2.19
CA GLU A 140 -12.15 -3.75 0.74
C GLU A 140 -10.70 -3.35 0.44
N ILE A 141 -10.05 -4.09 -0.48
CA ILE A 141 -8.71 -3.73 -0.96
C ILE A 141 -8.84 -2.70 -2.07
N VAL A 142 -8.25 -1.54 -1.84
CA VAL A 142 -8.27 -0.38 -2.73
C VAL A 142 -6.86 -0.26 -3.33
N THR A 143 -6.59 -0.63 -4.59
CA THR A 143 -7.51 -1.20 -5.59
C THR A 143 -6.88 -2.36 -6.35
N TRP A 144 -7.69 -3.00 -7.19
CA TRP A 144 -7.18 -3.95 -8.16
C TRP A 144 -6.34 -3.28 -9.27
N ASN A 145 -6.73 -2.11 -9.78
CA ASN A 145 -6.20 -1.59 -11.05
C ASN A 145 -6.23 -0.06 -11.21
N ASP A 146 -6.24 0.72 -10.12
CA ASP A 146 -6.07 2.17 -10.22
C ASP A 146 -4.58 2.50 -10.45
N TYR A 147 -4.16 2.34 -11.72
CA TYR A 147 -2.77 2.45 -12.11
C TYR A 147 -2.23 3.88 -11.96
N ALA A 148 -3.04 4.89 -12.29
CA ALA A 148 -2.61 6.29 -12.27
C ALA A 148 -2.45 6.86 -10.85
N GLU A 149 -3.02 6.21 -9.84
CA GLU A 149 -2.81 6.55 -8.42
C GLU A 149 -1.88 5.54 -7.69
N SER A 150 -1.27 4.64 -8.46
CA SER A 150 -0.23 3.68 -8.07
C SER A 150 -0.60 2.66 -6.99
N HIS A 151 -1.81 2.68 -6.46
CA HIS A 151 -2.24 1.82 -5.35
C HIS A 151 -2.87 0.49 -5.79
N TYR A 152 -2.57 0.06 -7.01
CA TYR A 152 -3.05 -1.19 -7.58
C TYR A 152 -2.25 -2.38 -7.06
N ILE A 153 -2.94 -3.52 -6.88
CA ILE A 153 -2.31 -4.82 -6.56
C ILE A 153 -2.44 -5.85 -7.68
N GLY A 154 -3.16 -5.52 -8.75
CA GLY A 154 -3.36 -6.36 -9.93
C GLY A 154 -2.21 -6.23 -10.93
N ASP A 155 -2.14 -7.18 -11.86
CA ASP A 155 -1.15 -7.09 -12.94
C ASP A 155 -1.50 -5.92 -13.87
N ILE A 156 -0.47 -5.28 -14.43
CA ILE A 156 -0.65 -4.14 -15.34
C ILE A 156 -1.27 -4.65 -16.64
N ASN A 157 -2.44 -4.11 -16.98
CA ASN A 157 -3.10 -4.37 -18.25
C ASN A 157 -2.58 -3.41 -19.33
N SER A 158 -1.73 -3.90 -20.22
CA SER A 158 -1.11 -3.12 -21.30
C SER A 158 -2.09 -2.50 -22.30
N LYS A 159 -3.38 -2.87 -22.26
CA LYS A 159 -4.43 -2.27 -23.10
C LYS A 159 -5.04 -1.00 -22.50
N VAL A 160 -4.78 -0.72 -21.22
CA VAL A 160 -5.29 0.50 -20.57
C VAL A 160 -4.51 1.70 -21.07
N ASN A 161 -5.24 2.72 -21.52
CA ASN A 161 -4.63 4.00 -21.86
C ASN A 161 -4.27 4.75 -20.56
N LEU A 162 -2.98 4.81 -20.27
CA LEU A 162 -2.43 5.50 -19.10
C LEU A 162 -2.18 7.00 -19.35
N GLY A 163 -2.48 7.49 -20.55
CA GLY A 163 -2.18 8.87 -20.94
C GLY A 163 -0.68 9.10 -21.12
N THR A 164 -0.24 10.35 -20.97
CA THR A 164 1.13 10.77 -21.27
C THR A 164 2.10 10.52 -20.12
N TYR A 165 1.69 10.80 -18.88
CA TYR A 165 2.62 10.86 -17.74
C TYR A 165 2.58 9.62 -16.84
N ALA A 166 1.42 8.97 -16.67
CA ALA A 166 1.34 7.76 -15.85
C ALA A 166 2.24 6.60 -16.32
N PRO A 167 2.51 6.40 -17.64
CA PRO A 167 3.52 5.44 -18.08
C PRO A 167 4.89 5.56 -17.39
N ASN A 168 5.30 6.75 -16.94
CA ASN A 168 6.62 6.99 -16.34
C ASN A 168 6.82 6.30 -14.98
N TYR A 169 5.73 6.02 -14.26
CA TYR A 169 5.76 5.36 -12.94
C TYR A 169 4.85 4.13 -12.87
N VAL A 170 4.23 3.73 -14.00
CA VAL A 170 3.44 2.49 -14.09
C VAL A 170 4.18 1.44 -14.92
N ASN A 171 4.77 1.80 -16.06
CA ASN A 171 5.36 0.80 -16.95
C ASN A 171 6.65 0.22 -16.35
N GLY A 172 6.62 -1.08 -16.05
CA GLY A 172 7.73 -1.77 -15.39
C GLY A 172 7.74 -1.66 -13.86
N PHE A 173 6.71 -1.04 -13.27
CA PHE A 173 6.52 -0.91 -11.82
C PHE A 173 5.50 -1.97 -11.37
N THR A 174 5.91 -3.23 -11.16
CA THR A 174 4.96 -4.30 -10.80
C THR A 174 4.65 -4.32 -9.30
N HIS A 175 3.36 -4.46 -8.95
CA HIS A 175 2.86 -4.42 -7.57
C HIS A 175 2.22 -5.75 -7.13
N ASP A 176 2.44 -6.85 -7.87
CA ASP A 176 1.81 -8.14 -7.64
C ASP A 176 2.19 -8.80 -6.31
N ALA A 177 3.38 -8.51 -5.80
CA ALA A 177 3.84 -9.03 -4.51
C ALA A 177 2.99 -8.54 -3.33
N TRP A 178 2.23 -7.46 -3.48
CA TRP A 178 1.23 -7.06 -2.48
C TRP A 178 0.16 -8.10 -2.26
N ARG A 179 -0.12 -8.95 -3.26
CA ARG A 179 -1.06 -10.04 -3.14
C ARG A 179 -0.57 -11.16 -2.21
N ASN A 180 0.75 -11.34 -2.08
CA ASN A 180 1.33 -12.30 -1.14
C ASN A 180 1.06 -11.87 0.30
N VAL A 181 1.35 -10.59 0.61
CA VAL A 181 1.02 -9.98 1.91
C VAL A 181 -0.50 -9.97 2.16
N ALA A 182 -1.29 -9.62 1.14
CA ALA A 182 -2.75 -9.66 1.24
C ALA A 182 -3.25 -11.07 1.58
N GLN A 183 -2.73 -12.11 0.93
CA GLN A 183 -3.14 -13.48 1.17
C GLN A 183 -2.96 -13.89 2.64
N PHE A 184 -1.84 -13.51 3.24
CA PHE A 184 -1.57 -13.72 4.66
C PHE A 184 -2.62 -13.03 5.55
N PHE A 185 -2.80 -11.72 5.40
CA PHE A 185 -3.72 -10.97 6.25
C PHE A 185 -5.20 -11.28 5.99
N ILE A 186 -5.60 -11.60 4.75
CA ILE A 186 -6.95 -12.08 4.41
C ILE A 186 -7.21 -13.41 5.13
N SER A 187 -6.24 -14.33 5.12
CA SER A 187 -6.36 -15.60 5.82
C SER A 187 -6.53 -15.38 7.32
N TRP A 188 -5.71 -14.50 7.91
CA TRP A 188 -5.83 -14.14 9.33
C TRP A 188 -7.21 -13.55 9.63
N TYR A 189 -7.63 -12.51 8.90
CA TYR A 189 -8.90 -11.84 9.10
C TYR A 189 -10.10 -12.80 9.04
N LYS A 190 -10.10 -13.73 8.09
CA LYS A 190 -11.21 -14.68 7.90
C LYS A 190 -11.24 -15.81 8.93
N ASN A 191 -10.07 -16.26 9.38
CA ASN A 191 -9.96 -17.45 10.24
C ASN A 191 -9.80 -17.10 11.72
N GLY A 192 -9.48 -15.84 12.03
CA GLY A 192 -9.20 -15.39 13.40
C GLY A 192 -7.86 -15.84 13.97
N SER A 193 -7.04 -16.53 13.18
CA SER A 193 -5.71 -17.02 13.58
C SER A 193 -4.65 -16.61 12.58
N GLU A 194 -3.52 -16.14 13.08
CA GLU A 194 -2.38 -15.72 12.27
C GLU A 194 -1.77 -16.93 11.50
N PRO A 195 -1.57 -16.84 10.17
CA PRO A 195 -0.97 -17.92 9.38
C PRO A 195 0.51 -18.15 9.66
N THR A 196 1.01 -19.29 9.20
CA THR A 196 2.42 -19.68 9.30
C THR A 196 2.99 -19.93 7.89
N ASP A 197 3.24 -18.85 7.15
CA ASP A 197 3.77 -18.90 5.78
C ASP A 197 5.07 -18.10 5.71
N ASP A 198 6.18 -18.76 5.36
CA ASP A 198 7.51 -18.13 5.25
C ASP A 198 7.63 -17.29 3.97
N GLN A 199 7.61 -15.97 4.10
CA GLN A 199 7.75 -15.02 3.00
C GLN A 199 8.44 -13.73 3.47
N VAL A 200 9.30 -13.18 2.62
CA VAL A 200 9.81 -11.81 2.81
C VAL A 200 9.43 -11.01 1.58
N VAL A 201 8.69 -9.92 1.79
CA VAL A 201 8.24 -9.01 0.73
C VAL A 201 8.85 -7.64 1.01
N PHE A 202 9.62 -7.12 0.06
CA PHE A 202 10.28 -5.83 0.19
C PHE A 202 9.88 -4.86 -0.91
N TRP A 203 10.00 -3.57 -0.62
CA TRP A 203 9.72 -2.47 -1.53
C TRP A 203 10.59 -1.27 -1.20
N TYR A 204 10.72 -0.37 -2.17
CA TYR A 204 11.48 0.86 -2.07
C TYR A 204 11.09 1.79 -3.20
N ARG A 205 11.34 3.09 -3.02
CA ARG A 205 11.22 4.08 -4.09
C ARG A 205 12.39 3.98 -5.07
N VAL A 206 12.10 4.07 -6.37
CA VAL A 206 13.13 3.94 -7.44
C VAL A 206 13.97 5.20 -7.62
N TRP A 207 13.55 6.30 -7.01
CA TRP A 207 14.25 7.57 -7.10
C TRP A 207 14.24 8.21 -5.72
N PRO A 208 15.40 8.59 -5.16
CA PRO A 208 15.51 9.40 -3.94
C PRO A 208 14.61 10.61 -3.96
N LYS A 209 14.20 11.06 -2.77
CA LYS A 209 13.37 12.26 -2.61
C LYS A 209 13.98 13.49 -3.27
N ASP A 210 15.30 13.62 -3.20
CA ASP A 210 16.05 14.75 -3.77
C ASP A 210 16.42 14.59 -5.25
N THR A 211 15.84 13.60 -5.96
CA THR A 211 16.15 13.41 -7.38
C THR A 211 15.47 14.47 -8.22
N VAL A 212 16.25 15.42 -8.73
CA VAL A 212 15.78 16.40 -9.72
C VAL A 212 15.78 15.77 -11.11
N CYS A 213 14.60 15.58 -11.73
CA CYS A 213 14.49 15.16 -13.12
C CYS A 213 13.99 16.34 -13.97
N CYS A 214 14.60 16.53 -15.15
CA CYS A 214 14.28 17.66 -16.02
C CYS A 214 12.80 17.59 -16.45
N CYS A 215 12.09 18.73 -16.39
CA CYS A 215 10.75 18.91 -16.98
C CYS A 215 9.58 18.17 -16.28
N SER A 216 9.74 17.68 -15.05
CA SER A 216 8.63 17.19 -14.21
C SER A 216 8.37 18.11 -13.02
N LEU A 217 7.11 18.37 -12.72
CA LEU A 217 6.68 18.97 -11.46
C LEU A 217 6.84 17.96 -10.32
N GLU A 218 7.32 18.44 -9.18
CA GLU A 218 7.40 17.65 -7.96
C GLU A 218 5.99 17.43 -7.40
N PRO A 219 5.61 16.18 -7.07
CA PRO A 219 4.33 15.94 -6.43
C PRO A 219 4.37 16.51 -5.02
N ARG A 220 3.25 17.02 -4.54
CA ARG A 220 3.14 17.49 -3.16
C ARG A 220 3.45 16.33 -2.20
N ASN A 221 4.10 16.65 -1.08
CA ASN A 221 4.59 15.72 -0.06
C ASN A 221 5.72 14.77 -0.49
N TYR A 222 6.47 15.04 -1.56
CA TYR A 222 7.55 14.16 -2.04
C TYR A 222 8.61 13.78 -0.96
N GLU A 223 8.71 14.60 0.08
CA GLU A 223 9.57 14.44 1.27
C GLU A 223 9.16 13.26 2.18
N PHE A 224 7.85 12.91 2.21
CA PHE A 224 7.27 11.98 3.19
C PHE A 224 7.88 10.57 3.12
N PRO A 225 7.99 9.93 1.94
CA PRO A 225 8.56 8.59 1.87
C PRO A 225 10.06 8.62 2.11
N GLU A 226 10.55 7.73 2.96
CA GLU A 226 11.96 7.61 3.24
C GLU A 226 12.76 7.00 2.09
N ASP A 227 14.02 7.41 2.00
CA ASP A 227 15.00 6.83 1.10
C ASP A 227 15.55 5.53 1.74
N ALA A 228 14.70 4.50 1.77
CA ALA A 228 14.98 3.21 2.38
C ALA A 228 14.35 2.04 1.61
N ILE A 229 14.88 0.84 1.84
CA ILE A 229 14.21 -0.41 1.50
C ILE A 229 13.49 -0.90 2.74
N PHE A 230 12.19 -1.16 2.61
CA PHE A 230 11.35 -1.75 3.63
C PHE A 230 11.08 -3.20 3.31
N ALA A 231 10.89 -4.03 4.33
CA ALA A 231 10.52 -5.43 4.17
C ALA A 231 9.57 -5.90 5.25
N ILE A 232 8.52 -6.61 4.85
CA ILE A 232 7.68 -7.42 5.73
C ILE A 232 8.23 -8.84 5.71
N ALA A 233 8.48 -9.38 6.89
CA ALA A 233 8.76 -10.79 7.09
C ALA A 233 7.54 -11.47 7.70
N LEU A 234 7.00 -12.45 6.98
CA LEU A 234 5.97 -13.39 7.42
C LEU A 234 6.69 -14.70 7.67
N LEU A 235 6.66 -15.24 8.88
CA LEU A 235 7.46 -16.40 9.27
C LEU A 235 6.64 -17.40 10.07
N SER A 236 6.88 -18.67 9.83
CA SER A 236 6.34 -19.79 10.60
C SER A 236 7.06 -19.95 11.96
N GLU A 237 8.33 -19.59 12.03
CA GLU A 237 9.19 -19.67 13.21
C GLU A 237 10.10 -18.44 13.32
N PRO A 238 10.57 -18.06 14.52
CA PRO A 238 11.46 -16.92 14.67
C PRO A 238 12.78 -17.05 13.86
N ALA A 239 13.18 -15.97 13.20
CA ALA A 239 14.45 -15.88 12.45
C ALA A 239 15.02 -14.46 12.48
N THR A 240 16.33 -14.32 12.28
CA THR A 240 16.94 -13.00 12.07
C THR A 240 16.88 -12.64 10.60
N ILE A 241 16.25 -11.51 10.26
CA ILE A 241 16.26 -10.97 8.91
C ILE A 241 17.42 -9.99 8.79
N GLN A 242 18.21 -10.11 7.74
CA GLN A 242 19.32 -9.23 7.44
C GLN A 242 19.14 -8.62 6.05
N MET A 243 19.16 -7.29 5.98
CA MET A 243 19.09 -6.52 4.75
C MET A 243 20.41 -5.80 4.54
N ASN A 244 21.05 -6.01 3.39
CA ASN A 244 22.30 -5.34 3.04
C ASN A 244 22.12 -4.67 1.66
N ILE A 245 22.41 -3.38 1.58
CA ILE A 245 22.45 -2.62 0.33
C ILE A 245 23.69 -1.72 0.35
N GLY A 246 24.67 -2.03 -0.50
CA GLY A 246 25.90 -1.24 -0.53
C GLY A 246 26.64 -1.27 0.80
N SER A 247 26.92 -0.07 1.34
CA SER A 247 27.48 0.13 2.68
C SER A 247 26.45 0.10 3.81
N SER A 248 25.16 0.17 3.49
CA SER A 248 24.08 0.14 4.47
C SER A 248 23.68 -1.29 4.81
N ALA A 249 23.53 -1.56 6.10
CA ALA A 249 23.06 -2.83 6.61
C ALA A 249 22.08 -2.61 7.76
N SER A 250 21.06 -3.45 7.82
CA SER A 250 20.11 -3.51 8.92
C SER A 250 19.74 -4.95 9.21
N SER A 251 19.42 -5.25 10.45
CA SER A 251 18.93 -6.57 10.85
C SER A 251 17.97 -6.46 12.01
N TRP A 252 17.00 -7.35 12.05
CA TRP A 252 16.10 -7.49 13.20
C TRP A 252 15.79 -8.95 13.46
N ASP A 253 15.47 -9.26 14.72
CA ASP A 253 14.93 -10.55 15.11
C ASP A 253 13.43 -10.54 14.81
N ALA A 254 13.02 -11.29 13.79
CA ALA A 254 11.64 -11.47 13.40
C ALA A 254 11.03 -12.64 14.17
N PRO A 255 9.92 -12.45 14.90
CA PRO A 255 9.19 -13.56 15.51
C PRO A 255 8.49 -14.42 14.44
N ALA A 256 7.90 -15.53 14.88
CA ALA A 256 6.84 -16.16 14.10
C ALA A 256 5.65 -15.19 13.96
N GLY A 257 4.92 -15.29 12.85
CA GLY A 257 3.87 -14.35 12.47
C GLY A 257 4.41 -13.29 11.52
N HIS A 258 4.21 -12.00 11.85
CA HIS A 258 4.63 -10.87 11.05
C HIS A 258 5.68 -9.99 11.75
N SER A 259 6.52 -9.33 10.95
CA SER A 259 7.34 -8.19 11.38
C SER A 259 7.68 -7.32 10.19
N ILE A 260 8.12 -6.09 10.46
CA ILE A 260 8.57 -5.16 9.45
C ILE A 260 9.93 -4.55 9.86
N GLY A 261 10.80 -4.36 8.88
CA GLY A 261 12.09 -3.72 9.07
C GLY A 261 12.45 -2.87 7.86
N SER A 262 13.51 -2.08 7.99
CA SER A 262 14.05 -1.29 6.88
C SER A 262 15.56 -1.14 6.95
N VAL A 263 16.15 -0.81 5.81
CA VAL A 263 17.55 -0.40 5.67
C VAL A 263 17.59 0.90 4.83
N PRO A 264 18.27 1.95 5.29
CA PRO A 264 18.37 3.18 4.52
C PRO A 264 19.18 2.95 3.24
N PHE A 265 18.92 3.76 2.21
CA PHE A 265 19.77 3.78 1.04
C PHE A 265 21.23 4.11 1.41
N PRO A 266 22.20 3.53 0.68
CA PRO A 266 23.60 3.87 0.87
C PRO A 266 23.86 5.33 0.50
N THR A 267 24.94 5.91 1.03
CA THR A 267 25.36 7.27 0.64
C THR A 267 26.13 7.27 -0.70
N GLU A 268 26.56 6.09 -1.16
CA GLU A 268 27.25 5.93 -2.43
C GLU A 268 26.32 6.08 -3.63
N ASP A 269 26.38 7.24 -4.29
CA ASP A 269 25.56 7.62 -5.45
C ASP A 269 25.38 6.57 -6.55
N ALA A 270 26.39 5.74 -6.81
CA ALA A 270 26.34 4.70 -7.84
C ALA A 270 25.44 3.51 -7.48
N GLN A 271 25.07 3.40 -6.20
CA GLN A 271 24.25 2.33 -5.64
C GLN A 271 22.84 2.82 -5.28
N ILE A 272 22.61 4.12 -5.42
CA ILE A 272 21.31 4.76 -5.24
C ILE A 272 20.53 4.66 -6.56
N PRO A 273 19.29 4.14 -6.56
CA PRO A 273 18.41 4.19 -7.73
C PRO A 273 18.26 5.64 -8.25
N ARG A 274 18.52 5.94 -9.53
CA ARG A 274 18.40 7.31 -10.09
C ARG A 274 17.64 7.30 -11.42
N CYS A 275 17.08 8.45 -11.80
CA CYS A 275 16.64 8.71 -13.17
C CYS A 275 17.79 8.30 -14.11
N GLY A 276 17.56 7.38 -15.04
CA GLY A 276 18.59 6.94 -15.98
C GLY A 276 19.20 8.17 -16.66
N ARG A 277 20.54 8.24 -16.73
CA ARG A 277 21.32 9.34 -17.35
C ARG A 277 21.10 9.47 -18.88
N GLY A 278 19.87 9.30 -19.37
CA GLY A 278 19.52 9.28 -20.79
C GLY A 278 18.08 9.69 -21.10
N LEU A 279 17.35 10.31 -20.16
CA LEU A 279 16.02 10.89 -20.44
C LEU A 279 16.07 12.42 -20.68
N CYS A 280 17.26 13.01 -20.74
CA CYS A 280 17.47 14.37 -21.23
C CYS A 280 18.41 14.32 -22.47
N GLU A 281 18.07 13.53 -23.50
CA GLU A 281 18.59 13.71 -24.87
C GLU A 281 17.46 13.49 -25.89
N HIS A 282 17.01 14.62 -26.46
CA HIS A 282 16.15 14.85 -27.63
C HIS A 282 14.66 14.48 -27.60
#